data_AF-A0A948AMN6-F1
#
_entry.id   AF-A0A948AMN6-F1
#
_cell.length_a   1.000
_cell.length_b   1.000
_cell.length_c   1.000
_cell.angle_alpha   90.00
_cell.angle_beta   90.00
_cell.angle_gamma   90.00
#
_symmetry.space_group_name_H-M   'P 1'
#
loop_
_entity.id
_entity.type
_entity.pdbx_description
1 polymer ?
#
loop_
_entity_poly.entity_id
_entity_poly.type
_entity_poly.pdbx_seq_one_letter_code
_entity_poly.pdbx_strand_id
1 'polypeptide(L)'
;MKLTLTREFITDALSQSVLDPKVRALYDMCFMCRHHLSDEIVADKLRLIRRLYSDTPIWPGKAFSAEATAHNLTQSPVDHWFGALSTAEELDSGLLLELHKRLMSVFADISEEEARSLASKYLHFHFPELFYVYDTRIATAISLLIEGDCGFLALAEFDPAYGRFHACCRKLVKIMLPQVGRRLSPRELDRVLRAWLDNAGFGFELPMSASMVNSRLETLYS
;
A
#
# COMPACT_ATOMS: atom_id res chain seq x y z
N MET A 1 -23.54 -10.64 10.00
CA MET A 1 -23.93 -9.45 9.22
C MET A 1 -22.98 -9.32 8.04
N LYS A 2 -23.48 -9.07 6.82
CA LYS A 2 -22.62 -8.78 5.68
C LYS A 2 -22.07 -7.36 5.86
N LEU A 3 -20.75 -7.23 5.95
CA LEU A 3 -20.10 -5.94 6.00
C LEU A 3 -20.09 -5.37 4.57
N THR A 4 -20.89 -4.34 4.31
CA THR A 4 -20.97 -3.70 2.99
C THR A 4 -20.74 -2.21 3.10
N LEU A 5 -19.94 -1.65 2.19
CA LEU A 5 -19.85 -0.20 1.99
C LEU A 5 -21.09 0.27 1.23
N THR A 6 -21.85 1.20 1.82
CA THR A 6 -22.98 1.85 1.15
C THR A 6 -22.52 3.06 0.35
N ARG A 7 -23.33 3.50 -0.63
CA ARG A 7 -23.06 4.71 -1.41
C ARG A 7 -22.94 5.95 -0.52
N GLU A 8 -23.81 6.06 0.47
CA GLU A 8 -23.84 7.18 1.42
C GLU A 8 -22.53 7.23 2.20
N PHE A 9 -22.08 6.09 2.72
CA PHE A 9 -20.83 5.99 3.46
C PHE A 9 -19.62 6.39 2.60
N ILE A 10 -19.56 5.86 1.37
CA ILE A 10 -18.46 6.17 0.45
C ILE A 10 -18.44 7.67 0.12
N THR A 11 -19.60 8.26 -0.15
CA THR A 11 -19.72 9.68 -0.49
C THR A 11 -19.31 10.55 0.70
N ASP A 12 -19.76 10.21 1.90
CA ASP A 12 -19.40 10.93 3.13
C ASP A 12 -17.88 10.87 3.40
N ALA A 13 -17.29 9.68 3.34
CA ALA A 13 -15.84 9.48 3.51
C ALA A 13 -15.01 10.27 2.48
N LEU A 14 -15.52 10.44 1.25
CA LEU A 14 -14.86 11.22 0.21
C LEU A 14 -15.09 12.74 0.35
N SER A 15 -16.20 13.16 0.96
CA SER A 15 -16.57 14.58 1.14
C SER A 15 -15.63 15.34 2.08
N GLN A 16 -14.96 14.63 2.99
CA GLN A 16 -13.88 15.17 3.82
C GLN A 16 -12.64 15.41 2.94
N SER A 17 -12.65 16.51 2.19
CA SER A 17 -11.66 16.80 1.14
C SER A 17 -10.40 17.50 1.66
N VAL A 18 -10.35 17.86 2.94
CA VAL A 18 -9.20 18.57 3.50
C VAL A 18 -8.09 17.55 3.75
N LEU A 19 -7.13 17.49 2.81
CA LEU A 19 -5.91 16.73 3.00
C LEU A 19 -5.13 17.33 4.17
N ASP A 20 -4.80 16.49 5.16
CA ASP A 20 -3.94 16.88 6.27
C ASP A 20 -2.67 17.60 5.75
N PRO A 21 -2.29 18.76 6.31
CA PRO A 21 -1.17 19.55 5.82
C PRO A 21 0.16 18.78 5.76
N LYS A 22 0.41 17.84 6.68
CA LYS A 22 1.64 17.03 6.67
C LYS A 22 1.62 16.02 5.53
N VAL A 23 0.46 15.43 5.25
CA VAL A 23 0.28 14.54 4.09
C VAL A 23 0.48 15.31 2.79
N ARG A 24 -0.10 16.52 2.69
CA ARG A 24 0.09 17.41 1.54
C ARG A 24 1.57 17.74 1.34
N ALA A 25 2.26 18.17 2.39
CA ALA A 25 3.68 18.49 2.33
C ALA A 25 4.54 17.32 1.83
N LEU A 26 4.20 16.08 2.22
CA LEU A 26 4.91 14.91 1.72
C LEU A 26 4.66 14.65 0.23
N TYR A 27 3.42 14.79 -0.25
CA TYR A 27 3.15 14.69 -1.69
C TYR A 27 3.89 15.78 -2.47
N ASP A 28 3.83 17.03 -2.00
CA ASP A 28 4.54 18.14 -2.63
C ASP A 28 6.05 17.88 -2.68
N MET A 29 6.62 17.32 -1.59
CA MET A 29 8.05 16.98 -1.55
C MET A 29 8.42 15.83 -2.49
N CYS A 30 7.60 14.78 -2.60
CA CYS A 30 7.82 13.70 -3.56
C CYS A 30 7.65 14.18 -5.01
N PHE A 31 6.73 15.12 -5.25
CA PHE A 31 6.52 15.71 -6.56
C PHE A 31 7.67 16.62 -6.99
N MET A 32 8.06 17.57 -6.13
CA MET A 32 9.10 18.56 -6.42
C MET A 32 10.51 17.95 -6.44
N CYS A 33 10.76 16.97 -5.57
CA CYS A 33 12.05 16.29 -5.47
C CYS A 33 11.90 14.83 -5.91
N ARG A 34 11.41 14.56 -7.13
CA ARG A 34 11.13 13.20 -7.60
C ARG A 34 12.36 12.28 -7.57
N HIS A 35 13.53 12.83 -7.92
CA HIS A 35 14.78 12.06 -8.00
C HIS A 35 15.43 11.83 -6.63
N HIS A 36 16.19 10.75 -6.52
CA HIS A 36 16.84 10.29 -5.27
C HIS A 36 18.33 10.69 -5.26
N LEU A 37 18.61 11.95 -5.57
CA LEU A 37 19.98 12.47 -5.70
C LEU A 37 20.59 12.98 -4.38
N SER A 38 19.79 13.10 -3.33
CA SER A 38 20.22 13.64 -2.04
C SER A 38 19.68 12.77 -0.90
N ASP A 39 20.60 12.18 -0.14
CA ASP A 39 20.30 11.39 1.06
C ASP A 39 19.46 12.20 2.06
N GLU A 40 19.72 13.51 2.21
CA GLU A 40 19.00 14.38 3.13
C GLU A 40 17.52 14.49 2.77
N ILE A 41 17.22 14.80 1.50
CA ILE A 41 15.84 14.94 1.00
C ILE A 41 15.12 13.59 1.07
N VAL A 42 15.78 12.49 0.71
CA VAL A 42 15.19 11.15 0.77
C VAL A 42 14.92 10.75 2.22
N ALA A 43 15.83 11.06 3.15
CA ALA A 43 15.64 10.80 4.57
C ALA A 43 14.45 11.61 5.13
N ASP A 44 14.26 12.86 4.69
CA ASP A 44 13.10 13.67 5.07
C ASP A 44 11.78 13.07 4.58
N LYS A 45 11.72 12.52 3.36
CA LYS A 45 10.54 11.76 2.86
C LYS A 45 10.22 10.62 3.81
N LEU A 46 11.24 9.82 4.15
CA LEU A 46 11.10 8.65 5.01
C LEU A 46 10.68 9.04 6.44
N ARG A 47 11.23 10.12 7.00
CA ARG A 47 10.84 10.65 8.31
C ARG A 47 9.39 11.15 8.32
N LEU A 48 8.94 11.81 7.25
CA LEU A 48 7.54 12.23 7.13
C LEU A 48 6.59 11.05 7.00
N ILE A 49 6.91 10.05 6.17
CA ILE A 49 6.13 8.80 6.11
C ILE A 49 6.06 8.16 7.51
N ARG A 50 7.19 8.08 8.22
CA ARG A 50 7.23 7.58 9.59
C ARG A 50 6.28 8.32 10.53
N ARG A 51 6.29 9.65 10.50
CA ARG A 51 5.45 10.48 11.37
C ARG A 51 3.97 10.37 11.02
N LEU A 52 3.64 10.15 9.75
CA LEU A 52 2.25 9.99 9.28
C LEU A 52 1.66 8.63 9.63
N TYR A 53 2.50 7.61 9.76
CA TYR A 53 2.08 6.22 9.97
C TYR A 53 2.62 5.63 11.28
N SER A 54 3.08 6.45 12.23
CA SER A 54 3.62 6.00 13.51
C SER A 54 2.62 5.20 14.33
N ASP A 55 1.33 5.49 14.15
CA ASP A 55 0.23 4.87 14.91
C ASP A 55 -0.29 3.60 14.21
N THR A 56 0.35 3.17 13.12
CA THR A 56 0.03 1.89 12.47
C THR A 56 0.77 0.74 13.17
N PRO A 57 0.13 -0.43 13.36
CA PRO A 57 0.72 -1.56 14.10
C PRO A 57 2.03 -2.08 13.50
N ILE A 58 2.28 -1.80 12.22
CA ILE A 58 3.47 -2.21 11.48
C ILE A 58 4.16 -0.95 11.01
N TRP A 59 4.98 -0.41 11.89
CA TRP A 59 5.96 0.58 11.56
C TRP A 59 7.34 0.05 11.93
N PRO A 60 8.34 0.18 11.03
CA PRO A 60 9.73 -0.12 11.32
C PRO A 60 10.15 0.31 12.74
N GLY A 61 10.44 -0.68 13.59
CA GLY A 61 10.81 -0.46 15.00
C GLY A 61 12.13 0.29 15.20
N LYS A 62 12.81 0.09 16.35
CA LYS A 62 14.11 0.74 16.64
C LYS A 62 15.20 0.48 15.58
N ALA A 63 15.05 -0.56 14.76
CA ALA A 63 15.97 -0.92 13.69
C ALA A 63 15.93 0.05 12.49
N PHE A 64 14.88 0.86 12.34
CA PHE A 64 14.76 1.74 11.18
C PHE A 64 15.52 3.05 11.33
N SER A 65 16.53 3.21 10.47
CA SER A 65 17.18 4.49 10.21
C SER A 65 16.70 5.04 8.86
N ALA A 66 16.13 6.24 8.90
CA ALA A 66 15.76 6.96 7.69
C ALA A 66 16.99 7.33 6.87
N GLU A 67 18.12 7.57 7.54
CA GLU A 67 19.40 7.94 6.96
C GLU A 67 20.03 6.76 6.20
N ALA A 68 20.13 5.60 6.85
CA ALA A 68 20.64 4.39 6.18
C ALA A 68 19.75 3.96 5.01
N THR A 69 18.43 4.01 5.20
CA THR A 69 17.47 3.69 4.14
C THR A 69 17.55 4.68 2.97
N ALA A 70 17.74 5.97 3.27
CA ALA A 70 17.94 6.99 2.25
C ALA A 70 19.21 6.73 1.45
N HIS A 71 20.31 6.43 2.13
CA HIS A 71 21.56 6.06 1.49
C HIS A 71 21.41 4.85 0.56
N ASN A 72 20.73 3.79 1.00
CA ASN A 72 20.46 2.63 0.15
C ASN A 72 19.62 3.00 -1.09
N LEU A 73 18.63 3.89 -0.94
CA LEU A 73 17.83 4.39 -2.07
C LEU A 73 18.67 5.18 -3.07
N THR A 74 19.53 6.08 -2.62
CA THR A 74 20.36 6.90 -3.52
C THR A 74 21.44 6.09 -4.23
N GLN A 75 21.88 4.96 -3.66
CA GLN A 75 22.77 4.00 -4.32
C GLN A 75 22.04 3.00 -5.23
N SER A 76 20.71 2.95 -5.20
CA SER A 76 19.91 2.03 -5.99
C SER A 76 19.51 2.63 -7.35
N PRO A 77 19.15 1.81 -8.35
CA PRO A 77 18.62 2.31 -9.62
C PRO A 77 17.14 2.72 -9.54
N VAL A 78 16.65 3.19 -8.38
CA VAL A 78 15.25 3.57 -8.14
C VAL A 78 14.74 4.61 -9.13
N ASP A 79 15.55 5.61 -9.47
CA ASP A 79 15.16 6.66 -10.43
C ASP A 79 14.95 6.10 -11.84
N HIS A 80 15.74 5.09 -12.23
CA HIS A 80 15.53 4.39 -13.50
C HIS A 80 14.21 3.60 -13.48
N TRP A 81 13.91 2.91 -12.39
CA TRP A 81 12.63 2.20 -12.25
C TRP A 81 11.43 3.15 -12.26
N PHE A 82 11.56 4.31 -11.62
CA PHE A 82 10.52 5.34 -11.60
C PHE A 82 10.33 5.99 -12.97
N GLY A 83 11.43 6.18 -13.71
CA GLY A 83 11.40 6.61 -15.11
C GLY A 83 10.58 5.67 -15.99
N ALA A 84 10.76 4.35 -15.83
CA ALA A 84 10.03 3.34 -16.60
C ALA A 84 8.49 3.44 -16.42
N LEU A 85 8.01 3.80 -15.23
CA LEU A 85 6.58 4.05 -15.00
C LEU A 85 6.05 5.26 -15.78
N SER A 86 6.87 6.31 -15.92
CA SER A 86 6.45 7.54 -16.58
C SER A 86 6.45 7.45 -18.11
N THR A 87 7.19 6.48 -18.67
CA THR A 87 7.35 6.29 -20.11
C THR A 87 6.58 5.09 -20.65
N ALA A 88 5.96 4.27 -19.79
CA ALA A 88 5.19 3.11 -20.22
C ALA A 88 3.96 3.55 -21.02
N GLU A 89 3.81 3.02 -22.24
CA GLU A 89 2.62 3.25 -23.08
C GLU A 89 1.35 2.67 -22.43
N GLU A 90 1.49 1.49 -21.80
CA GLU A 90 0.45 0.87 -20.99
C GLU A 90 1.04 0.42 -19.65
N LEU A 91 0.41 0.85 -18.55
CA LEU A 91 0.77 0.41 -17.21
C LEU A 91 0.09 -0.93 -16.89
N ASP A 92 0.82 -2.02 -17.08
CA ASP A 92 0.38 -3.33 -16.63
C ASP A 92 0.59 -3.51 -15.11
N SER A 93 -0.19 -4.39 -14.50
CA SER A 93 -0.08 -4.64 -13.04
C SER A 93 1.18 -5.41 -12.66
N GLY A 94 1.79 -6.16 -13.57
CA GLY A 94 3.05 -6.86 -13.32
C GLY A 94 4.19 -5.89 -13.05
N LEU A 95 4.32 -4.82 -13.85
CA LEU A 95 5.33 -3.78 -13.65
C LEU A 95 5.19 -3.10 -12.28
N LEU A 96 3.95 -2.81 -11.85
CA LEU A 96 3.70 -2.23 -10.52
C LEU A 96 4.11 -3.19 -9.40
N LEU A 97 3.74 -4.47 -9.51
CA LEU A 97 4.06 -5.48 -8.49
C LEU A 97 5.56 -5.79 -8.42
N GLU A 98 6.23 -5.83 -9.57
CA GLU A 98 7.67 -6.00 -9.66
C GLU A 98 8.40 -4.82 -9.02
N LEU A 99 8.00 -3.58 -9.35
CA LEU A 99 8.62 -2.39 -8.75
C LEU A 99 8.41 -2.37 -7.24
N HIS A 100 7.23 -2.75 -6.75
CA HIS A 100 6.98 -2.89 -5.32
C HIS A 100 7.95 -3.88 -4.68
N LYS A 101 8.15 -5.06 -5.27
CA LYS A 101 9.10 -6.07 -4.78
C LYS A 101 10.55 -5.57 -4.82
N ARG A 102 10.97 -4.93 -5.91
CA ARG A 102 12.32 -4.33 -6.04
C ARG A 102 12.57 -3.31 -4.94
N LEU A 103 11.59 -2.47 -4.63
CA LEU A 103 11.72 -1.49 -3.57
C LEU A 103 11.78 -2.14 -2.17
N MET A 104 11.04 -3.23 -1.93
CA MET A 104 11.21 -4.02 -0.69
C MET A 104 12.65 -4.52 -0.52
N SER A 105 13.34 -4.91 -1.60
CA SER A 105 14.74 -5.32 -1.53
C SER A 105 15.70 -4.20 -1.13
N VAL A 106 15.37 -2.93 -1.45
CA VAL A 106 16.13 -1.77 -0.95
C VAL A 106 15.91 -1.58 0.56
N PHE A 107 14.77 -2.05 1.08
CA PHE A 107 14.39 -2.00 2.49
C PHE A 107 14.65 -3.33 3.22
N ALA A 108 15.62 -4.12 2.79
CA ALA A 108 15.89 -5.45 3.34
C ALA A 108 16.39 -5.44 4.80
N ASP A 109 16.80 -4.29 5.32
CA ASP A 109 17.33 -4.13 6.70
C ASP A 109 16.24 -4.14 7.77
N ILE A 110 14.96 -4.09 7.37
CA ILE A 110 13.79 -4.18 8.27
C ILE A 110 13.01 -5.47 7.98
N SER A 111 12.05 -5.83 8.84
CA SER A 111 11.27 -7.05 8.62
C SER A 111 10.51 -7.01 7.29
N GLU A 112 10.23 -8.17 6.71
CA GLU A 112 9.55 -8.27 5.42
C GLU A 112 8.19 -7.55 5.41
N GLU A 113 7.46 -7.62 6.53
CA GLU A 113 6.18 -6.95 6.70
C GLU A 113 6.29 -5.42 6.75
N GLU A 114 7.31 -4.92 7.47
CA GLU A 114 7.63 -3.49 7.52
C GLU A 114 8.12 -2.99 6.15
N ALA A 115 8.96 -3.75 5.46
CA ALA A 115 9.46 -3.44 4.12
C ALA A 115 8.31 -3.35 3.10
N ARG A 116 7.36 -4.29 3.14
CA ARG A 116 6.16 -4.30 2.30
C ARG A 116 5.30 -3.05 2.50
N SER A 117 5.01 -2.75 3.76
CA SER A 117 4.27 -1.58 4.21
C SER A 117 4.96 -0.29 3.75
N LEU A 118 6.27 -0.16 4.01
CA LEU A 118 7.07 1.00 3.63
C LEU A 118 7.16 1.17 2.11
N ALA A 119 7.43 0.10 1.35
CA ALA A 119 7.48 0.12 -0.12
C ALA A 119 6.17 0.63 -0.72
N SER A 120 5.04 0.11 -0.25
CA SER A 120 3.72 0.56 -0.74
C SER A 120 3.45 2.04 -0.47
N LYS A 121 3.80 2.54 0.72
CA LYS A 121 3.62 3.94 1.13
C LYS A 121 4.54 4.84 0.32
N TYR A 122 5.81 4.48 0.23
CA TYR A 122 6.81 5.23 -0.52
C TYR A 122 6.38 5.40 -1.98
N LEU A 123 6.00 4.30 -2.64
CA LEU A 123 5.50 4.32 -4.01
C LEU A 123 4.20 5.10 -4.14
N HIS A 124 3.28 4.99 -3.18
CA HIS A 124 2.03 5.76 -3.18
C HIS A 124 2.28 7.27 -3.11
N PHE A 125 3.26 7.75 -2.33
CA PHE A 125 3.57 9.17 -2.27
C PHE A 125 4.23 9.71 -3.55
N HIS A 126 4.95 8.86 -4.29
CA HIS A 126 5.52 9.22 -5.59
C HIS A 126 4.52 9.08 -6.74
N PHE A 127 3.62 8.09 -6.67
CA PHE A 127 2.65 7.73 -7.71
C PHE A 127 1.27 7.41 -7.10
N PRO A 128 0.54 8.42 -6.59
CA PRO A 128 -0.70 8.24 -5.82
C PRO A 128 -1.83 7.55 -6.59
N GLU A 129 -1.80 7.63 -7.92
CA GLU A 129 -2.81 7.04 -8.80
C GLU A 129 -2.52 5.57 -9.16
N LEU A 130 -1.32 5.07 -8.84
CA LEU A 130 -0.86 3.74 -9.27
C LEU A 130 -0.79 2.72 -8.13
N PHE A 131 -0.30 3.13 -6.96
CA PHE A 131 -0.03 2.20 -5.86
C PHE A 131 -1.05 2.31 -4.74
N TYR A 132 -1.57 1.19 -4.27
CA TYR A 132 -2.38 1.13 -3.06
C TYR A 132 -1.48 1.13 -1.83
N VAL A 133 -1.85 1.91 -0.80
CA VAL A 133 -1.19 1.90 0.50
C VAL A 133 -1.49 0.58 1.20
N TYR A 134 -0.45 -0.17 1.55
CA TYR A 134 -0.55 -1.38 2.32
C TYR A 134 -0.20 -1.11 3.78
N ASP A 135 -1.11 -1.50 4.66
CA ASP A 135 -0.86 -1.85 6.06
C ASP A 135 -1.82 -2.99 6.43
N THR A 136 -1.56 -3.71 7.53
CA THR A 136 -2.42 -4.85 7.88
C THR A 136 -3.84 -4.48 8.19
N ARG A 137 -4.11 -3.30 8.77
CA ARG A 137 -5.49 -2.87 9.05
C ARG A 137 -6.27 -2.75 7.74
N ILE A 138 -5.69 -2.13 6.73
CA ILE A 138 -6.30 -1.97 5.40
C ILE A 138 -6.41 -3.32 4.69
N ALA A 139 -5.39 -4.18 4.76
CA ALA A 139 -5.46 -5.52 4.20
C ALA A 139 -6.59 -6.35 4.84
N THR A 140 -6.76 -6.25 6.17
CA THR A 140 -7.88 -6.87 6.89
C THR A 140 -9.21 -6.31 6.43
N ALA A 141 -9.36 -4.98 6.33
CA ALA A 141 -10.60 -4.36 5.83
C ALA A 141 -11.00 -4.91 4.47
N ILE A 142 -10.04 -5.03 3.54
CA ILE A 142 -10.31 -5.58 2.21
C ILE A 142 -10.74 -7.05 2.30
N SER A 143 -10.08 -7.86 3.13
CA SER A 143 -10.46 -9.27 3.31
C SER A 143 -11.86 -9.46 3.89
N LEU A 144 -12.34 -8.51 4.70
CA LEU A 144 -13.70 -8.52 5.26
C LEU A 144 -14.76 -8.05 4.26
N LEU A 145 -14.39 -7.18 3.32
CA LEU A 145 -15.29 -6.60 2.31
C LEU A 145 -15.35 -7.39 1.01
N ILE A 146 -14.34 -8.22 0.73
CA ILE A 146 -14.24 -9.02 -0.51
C ILE A 146 -14.46 -10.50 -0.21
N GLU A 147 -15.48 -11.07 -0.86
CA GLU A 147 -15.73 -12.50 -0.87
C GLU A 147 -14.90 -13.20 -1.96
N GLY A 148 -14.39 -14.38 -1.63
CA GLY A 148 -13.68 -15.28 -2.54
C GLY A 148 -12.33 -14.79 -3.01
N ASP A 149 -11.73 -15.54 -3.96
CA ASP A 149 -10.42 -15.20 -4.50
C ASP A 149 -10.46 -13.90 -5.33
N CYS A 150 -9.36 -13.15 -5.27
CA CYS A 150 -9.16 -11.91 -5.99
C CYS A 150 -8.46 -12.12 -7.35
N GLY A 151 -8.06 -13.36 -7.66
CA GLY A 151 -7.50 -13.73 -8.97
C GLY A 151 -6.07 -13.22 -9.16
N PHE A 152 -5.20 -13.52 -8.19
CA PHE A 152 -3.77 -13.17 -8.26
C PHE A 152 -2.93 -14.39 -8.61
N LEU A 153 -2.10 -14.28 -9.65
CA LEU A 153 -1.07 -15.25 -9.98
C LEU A 153 0.26 -14.82 -9.35
N ALA A 154 0.78 -15.62 -8.44
CA ALA A 154 2.07 -15.37 -7.81
C ALA A 154 3.21 -15.69 -8.79
N LEU A 155 4.09 -14.71 -9.01
CA LEU A 155 5.36 -14.86 -9.72
C LEU A 155 6.51 -14.55 -8.77
N ALA A 156 7.72 -15.02 -9.07
CA ALA A 156 8.90 -14.86 -8.20
C ALA A 156 9.30 -13.38 -8.03
N GLU A 157 9.02 -12.58 -9.06
CA GLU A 157 9.27 -11.16 -9.15
C GLU A 157 8.28 -10.34 -8.30
N PHE A 158 7.24 -10.96 -7.76
CA PHE A 158 6.19 -10.28 -7.01
C PHE A 158 6.28 -10.61 -5.52
N ASP A 159 5.84 -9.66 -4.70
CA ASP A 159 5.49 -9.96 -3.33
C ASP A 159 4.08 -10.59 -3.28
N PRO A 160 3.92 -11.85 -2.79
CA PRO A 160 2.64 -12.53 -2.89
C PRO A 160 1.54 -11.90 -2.04
N ALA A 161 1.89 -11.33 -0.88
CA ALA A 161 0.93 -10.69 0.00
C ALA A 161 0.43 -9.35 -0.57
N TYR A 162 1.34 -8.50 -1.06
CA TYR A 162 0.99 -7.26 -1.73
C TYR A 162 0.29 -7.51 -3.08
N GLY A 163 0.73 -8.51 -3.85
CA GLY A 163 0.08 -8.90 -5.11
C GLY A 163 -1.38 -9.31 -4.93
N ARG A 164 -1.65 -10.15 -3.92
CA ARG A 164 -3.03 -10.50 -3.54
C ARG A 164 -3.82 -9.27 -3.08
N PHE A 165 -3.23 -8.45 -2.21
CA PHE A 165 -3.84 -7.21 -1.73
C PHE A 165 -4.22 -6.27 -2.88
N HIS A 166 -3.30 -6.04 -3.82
CA HIS A 166 -3.49 -5.21 -5.00
C HIS A 166 -4.61 -5.74 -5.90
N ALA A 167 -4.66 -7.05 -6.14
CA ALA A 167 -5.75 -7.69 -6.88
C ALA A 167 -7.10 -7.49 -6.17
N CYS A 168 -7.15 -7.64 -4.85
CA CYS A 168 -8.36 -7.40 -4.06
C CYS A 168 -8.80 -5.93 -4.08
N CYS A 169 -7.86 -4.97 -4.00
CA CYS A 169 -8.15 -3.55 -4.16
C CYS A 169 -8.83 -3.28 -5.52
N ARG A 170 -8.27 -3.83 -6.61
CA ARG A 170 -8.85 -3.68 -7.96
C ARG A 170 -10.26 -4.29 -8.05
N LYS A 171 -10.47 -5.45 -7.43
CA LYS A 171 -11.78 -6.10 -7.37
C LYS A 171 -12.78 -5.25 -6.58
N LEU A 172 -12.39 -4.72 -5.44
CA LEU A 172 -13.23 -3.85 -4.61
C LEU A 172 -13.63 -2.57 -5.35
N VAL A 173 -12.68 -1.93 -6.03
CA VAL A 173 -12.95 -0.74 -6.85
C VAL A 173 -13.97 -1.04 -7.96
N LYS A 174 -13.91 -2.22 -8.59
CA LYS A 174 -14.92 -2.64 -9.58
C LYS A 174 -16.30 -2.83 -8.96
N ILE A 175 -16.38 -3.38 -7.74
CA ILE A 175 -17.63 -3.55 -7.00
C ILE A 175 -18.24 -2.20 -6.59
N MET A 176 -17.41 -1.21 -6.26
CA MET A 176 -17.84 0.13 -5.87
C MET A 176 -18.22 1.02 -7.05
N LEU A 177 -17.72 0.73 -8.26
CA LEU A 177 -17.93 1.54 -9.47
C LEU A 177 -19.42 1.88 -9.73
N PRO A 178 -20.38 0.94 -9.68
CA PRO A 178 -21.80 1.25 -9.90
C PRO A 178 -22.41 2.15 -8.81
N GLN A 179 -21.86 2.14 -7.60
CA GLN A 179 -22.37 2.92 -6.48
C GLN A 179 -21.94 4.38 -6.54
N VAL A 180 -20.70 4.61 -6.98
CA VAL A 180 -20.09 5.96 -7.02
C VAL A 180 -20.19 6.58 -8.42
N GLY A 181 -20.38 5.77 -9.47
CA GLY A 181 -20.44 6.22 -10.87
C GLY A 181 -19.07 6.51 -11.48
N ARG A 182 -17.97 6.27 -10.76
CA ARG A 182 -16.59 6.40 -11.25
C ARG A 182 -15.65 5.46 -10.52
N ARG A 183 -14.48 5.23 -11.12
CA ARG A 183 -13.40 4.48 -10.49
C ARG A 183 -12.77 5.33 -9.38
N LEU A 184 -12.62 4.75 -8.19
CA LEU A 184 -11.85 5.38 -7.11
C LEU A 184 -10.35 5.24 -7.37
N SER A 185 -9.60 6.30 -7.11
CA SER A 185 -8.13 6.22 -7.08
C SER A 185 -7.64 5.42 -5.88
N PRO A 186 -6.38 4.94 -5.88
CA PRO A 186 -5.79 4.29 -4.70
C PRO A 186 -5.88 5.14 -3.43
N ARG A 187 -5.72 6.46 -3.55
CA ARG A 187 -5.82 7.39 -2.41
C ARG A 187 -7.24 7.48 -1.86
N GLU A 188 -8.22 7.57 -2.76
CA GLU A 188 -9.63 7.60 -2.38
C GLU A 188 -10.06 6.29 -1.73
N LEU A 189 -9.61 5.16 -2.27
CA LEU A 189 -9.85 3.85 -1.67
C LEU A 189 -9.25 3.75 -0.27
N ASP A 190 -7.99 4.17 -0.07
CA ASP A 190 -7.35 4.21 1.25
C ASP A 190 -8.16 5.04 2.25
N ARG A 191 -8.65 6.22 1.85
CA ARG A 191 -9.51 7.06 2.69
C ARG A 191 -10.80 6.36 3.09
N VAL A 192 -11.51 5.76 2.12
CA VAL A 192 -12.77 5.05 2.38
C VAL A 192 -12.53 3.87 3.33
N LEU A 193 -11.47 3.09 3.12
CA LEU A 193 -11.15 1.93 3.95
C LEU A 193 -10.75 2.33 5.37
N ARG A 194 -9.98 3.41 5.54
CA ARG A 194 -9.65 3.97 6.87
C ARG A 194 -10.88 4.47 7.59
N ALA A 195 -11.70 5.29 6.93
CA ALA A 195 -12.96 5.76 7.50
C ALA A 195 -13.87 4.60 7.89
N TRP A 196 -13.90 3.53 7.09
CA TRP A 196 -14.72 2.36 7.36
C TRP A 196 -14.24 1.62 8.59
N LEU A 197 -12.93 1.42 8.73
CA LEU A 197 -12.31 0.83 9.91
C LEU A 197 -12.56 1.66 11.18
N ASP A 198 -12.47 2.98 11.08
CA ASP A 198 -12.67 3.88 12.21
C ASP A 198 -14.15 3.89 12.65
N ASN A 199 -15.10 3.80 11.70
CA ASN A 199 -16.54 3.70 11.99
C ASN A 199 -16.99 2.30 12.43
N ALA A 200 -16.36 1.24 11.93
CA ALA A 200 -16.69 -0.14 12.32
C ALA A 200 -16.39 -0.40 13.80
N GLY A 201 -15.61 0.47 14.45
CA GLY A 201 -15.10 0.29 15.80
C GLY A 201 -14.17 -0.91 15.83
N PHE A 202 -12.87 -0.70 16.08
CA PHE A 202 -11.97 -1.81 16.43
C PHE A 202 -12.29 -2.36 17.84
N GLY A 203 -13.53 -2.85 18.03
CA GLY A 203 -13.99 -3.79 19.04
C GLY A 203 -14.23 -5.19 18.45
N PHE A 204 -13.71 -5.45 17.25
CA PHE A 204 -13.50 -6.82 16.78
C PHE A 204 -12.18 -7.31 17.36
N GLU A 205 -12.24 -8.26 18.30
CA GLU A 205 -11.10 -9.12 18.62
C GLU A 205 -10.64 -9.76 17.31
N LEU A 206 -9.55 -9.25 16.73
CA LEU A 206 -8.86 -9.92 15.65
C LEU A 206 -8.51 -11.32 16.15
N PRO A 207 -8.86 -12.41 15.44
CA PRO A 207 -8.24 -13.68 15.74
C PRO A 207 -6.75 -13.48 15.52
N MET A 208 -5.99 -13.44 16.62
CA MET A 208 -4.54 -13.58 16.59
C MET A 208 -4.22 -14.95 16.00
N SER A 209 -4.08 -15.02 14.67
CA SER A 209 -3.25 -15.96 13.92
C SER A 209 -3.71 -16.00 12.47
N ALA A 210 -2.98 -15.29 11.60
CA ALA A 210 -2.86 -15.72 10.21
C ALA A 210 -1.53 -16.51 10.05
N SER A 211 -1.33 -17.52 10.91
CA SER A 211 -0.40 -18.63 10.62
C SER A 211 -1.07 -19.74 9.79
N MET A 212 -2.34 -19.58 9.38
CA MET A 212 -3.08 -20.58 8.61
C MET A 212 -3.23 -20.21 7.12
N VAL A 213 -2.11 -20.04 6.41
CA VAL A 213 -2.11 -20.08 4.93
C VAL A 213 -1.25 -21.22 4.38
N ASN A 214 -0.49 -21.95 5.20
CA ASN A 214 0.42 -23.01 4.73
C ASN A 214 -0.12 -24.45 4.76
N SER A 215 -1.40 -24.73 5.00
CA SER A 215 -1.89 -26.11 5.15
C SER A 215 -2.72 -26.67 3.99
N ARG A 216 -2.59 -26.15 2.76
CA ARG A 216 -3.32 -26.69 1.58
C ARG A 216 -2.47 -27.00 0.34
N LEU A 217 -1.16 -27.22 0.52
CA LEU A 217 -0.29 -27.75 -0.54
C LEU A 217 0.24 -29.17 -0.27
N GLU A 218 -0.04 -29.77 0.89
CA GLU A 218 0.33 -31.15 1.20
C GLU A 218 -0.91 -32.06 1.22
N THR A 219 -1.50 -32.35 0.06
CA THR A 219 -2.37 -33.54 -0.10
C THR A 219 -2.55 -33.99 -1.56
N LEU A 220 -1.65 -33.63 -2.47
CA LEU A 220 -1.70 -34.12 -3.86
C LEU A 220 -0.48 -34.95 -4.28
N TYR A 221 0.38 -35.34 -3.34
CA TYR A 221 1.40 -36.36 -3.56
C TYR A 221 1.55 -37.24 -2.31
N SER A 222 0.70 -38.24 -2.19
CA SER A 222 0.93 -39.47 -1.42
C SER A 222 0.04 -40.56 -1.98
#